data_AF-A0A6G3ZG96-F1
#
_entry.id   AF-A0A6G3ZG96-F1
#
_cell.length_a   1.000
_cell.length_b   1.000
_cell.length_c   1.000
_cell.angle_alpha   90.00
_cell.angle_beta   90.00
_cell.angle_gamma   90.00
#
_symmetry.space_group_name_H-M   'P 1'
#
loop_
_entity.id
_entity.type
_entity.pdbx_description
1 polymer ?
#
loop_
_entity_poly.entity_id
_entity_poly.type
_entity_poly.pdbx_seq_one_letter_code
_entity_poly.pdbx_strand_id
1 'polypeptide(L)'
;MGTDDLDELENSLDGLDGGRSEENKITADDVFPAAFMEEYTNYGSLQAFFDDSEWDIESEDDLDAVPTDEFDEHVANNTDFGDWEEMKSRAGAEWMGRQLQGN
;
A
#
# COMPACT_ATOMS: atom_id res chain seq x y z
N MET A 1 5.67 21.79 -4.41
CA MET A 1 5.05 20.56 -3.89
C MET A 1 5.02 19.62 -5.07
N GLY A 2 6.02 18.79 -5.38
CA GLY A 2 7.14 18.27 -4.60
C GLY A 2 7.29 16.84 -5.11
N THR A 3 7.84 16.64 -6.31
CA THR A 3 8.17 15.30 -6.83
C THR A 3 9.34 14.68 -6.05
N ASP A 4 10.07 15.54 -5.31
CA ASP A 4 11.15 15.20 -4.38
C ASP A 4 10.74 14.12 -3.36
N ASP A 5 9.48 14.14 -2.90
CA ASP A 5 8.96 13.17 -1.94
C ASP A 5 8.76 11.77 -2.57
N LEU A 6 8.55 11.69 -3.89
CA LEU A 6 8.37 10.43 -4.65
C LEU A 6 9.72 9.82 -5.06
N ASP A 7 10.70 10.67 -5.41
CA ASP A 7 12.06 10.22 -5.71
C ASP A 7 12.75 9.61 -4.46
N GLU A 8 12.47 10.14 -3.27
CA GLU A 8 13.00 9.59 -2.00
C GLU A 8 12.33 8.25 -1.64
N LEU A 9 11.06 8.07 -2.01
CA LEU A 9 10.34 6.80 -1.89
C LEU A 9 10.98 5.71 -2.75
N GLU A 10 11.19 5.98 -4.04
CA GLU A 10 11.84 5.01 -4.95
C GLU A 10 13.24 4.61 -4.46
N ASN A 11 14.01 5.54 -3.89
CA ASN A 11 15.35 5.22 -3.35
C ASN A 11 15.29 4.34 -2.09
N SER A 12 14.31 4.57 -1.21
CA SER A 12 14.08 3.74 -0.03
C SER A 12 13.58 2.34 -0.40
N LEU A 13 12.80 2.24 -1.47
CA LEU A 13 12.26 0.98 -2.00
C LEU A 13 13.33 0.16 -2.77
N ASP A 14 14.23 0.81 -3.51
CA ASP A 14 15.37 0.17 -4.20
C ASP A 14 16.36 -0.48 -3.21
N GLY A 15 16.39 -0.01 -1.96
CA GLY A 15 17.16 -0.61 -0.86
C GLY A 15 16.57 -1.90 -0.25
N LEU A 16 15.38 -2.34 -0.70
CA LEU A 16 14.66 -3.49 -0.15
C LEU A 16 15.20 -4.85 -0.67
N ASP A 17 15.91 -4.86 -1.79
CA ASP A 17 16.53 -6.07 -2.38
C ASP A 17 18.06 -6.06 -2.14
N GLY A 18 18.51 -6.31 -0.90
CA GLY A 18 19.96 -6.34 -0.68
C GLY A 18 20.51 -6.66 0.69
N GLY A 19 19.66 -6.74 1.71
CA GLY A 19 20.05 -7.27 3.01
C GLY A 19 19.90 -6.28 4.15
N ARG A 20 18.77 -6.38 4.84
CA ARG A 20 18.68 -6.10 6.26
C ARG A 20 17.82 -7.17 6.90
N SER A 21 18.33 -7.66 8.02
CA SER A 21 17.86 -8.71 8.91
C SER A 21 16.34 -8.86 9.00
N GLU A 22 15.89 -10.08 9.30
CA GLU A 22 14.52 -10.60 9.47
C GLU A 22 13.57 -9.81 10.41
N GLU A 23 13.94 -8.59 10.86
CA GLU A 23 13.20 -7.71 11.76
C GLU A 23 12.57 -6.49 11.06
N ASN A 24 12.76 -6.32 9.74
CA ASN A 24 12.22 -5.17 8.99
C ASN A 24 11.56 -5.61 7.67
N LYS A 25 10.75 -6.67 7.71
CA LYS A 25 9.77 -6.91 6.64
C LYS A 25 8.64 -5.91 6.83
N ILE A 26 8.69 -4.83 6.06
CA ILE A 26 7.52 -3.97 5.89
C ILE A 26 6.41 -4.88 5.36
N THR A 27 5.33 -4.99 6.13
CA THR A 27 4.15 -5.76 5.70
C THR A 27 3.14 -4.79 5.13
N ALA A 28 2.24 -5.28 4.28
CA ALA A 28 1.17 -4.46 3.75
C ALA A 28 0.33 -3.83 4.87
N ASP A 29 0.14 -4.51 6.01
CA ASP A 29 -0.57 -3.95 7.18
C ASP A 29 0.16 -2.76 7.84
N ASP A 30 1.49 -2.71 7.72
CA ASP A 30 2.30 -1.60 8.23
C ASP A 30 2.14 -0.36 7.35
N VAL A 31 2.12 -0.55 6.02
CA VAL A 31 1.91 0.52 5.02
C VAL A 31 0.45 0.98 4.99
N PHE A 32 -0.48 0.02 5.15
CA PHE A 32 -1.93 0.21 5.14
C PHE A 32 -2.54 -0.07 6.52
N PRO A 33 -2.25 0.78 7.52
CA PRO A 33 -2.76 0.58 8.86
C PRO A 33 -4.28 0.74 8.88
N ALA A 34 -4.93 0.12 9.87
CA ALA A 34 -6.39 0.21 10.04
C ALA A 34 -6.93 1.64 9.95
N ALA A 35 -6.25 2.62 10.56
CA ALA A 35 -6.64 4.02 10.50
C ALA A 35 -6.63 4.61 9.07
N PHE A 36 -5.73 4.15 8.20
CA PHE A 36 -5.73 4.53 6.79
C PHE A 36 -6.91 3.87 6.08
N MET A 37 -7.12 2.58 6.29
CA MET A 37 -8.20 1.83 5.67
C MET A 37 -9.57 2.38 6.07
N GLU A 38 -9.79 2.69 7.35
CA GLU A 38 -11.07 3.26 7.83
C GLU A 38 -11.29 4.71 7.36
N GLU A 39 -10.23 5.44 7.02
CA GLU A 39 -10.31 6.83 6.53
C GLU A 39 -10.66 6.87 5.04
N TYR A 40 -10.05 6.01 4.22
CA TYR A 40 -10.18 6.04 2.76
C TYR A 40 -11.07 4.92 2.18
N THR A 41 -11.48 3.96 3.00
CA THR A 41 -12.27 2.79 2.60
C THR A 41 -13.31 2.47 3.69
N ASN A 42 -14.26 1.58 3.39
CA ASN A 42 -15.19 1.06 4.40
C ASN A 42 -14.65 -0.15 5.19
N TYR A 43 -13.38 -0.52 4.98
CA TYR A 43 -12.75 -1.69 5.58
C TYR A 43 -11.82 -1.29 6.72
N GLY A 44 -11.71 -2.16 7.72
CA GLY A 44 -10.82 -1.94 8.86
C GLY A 44 -9.37 -2.37 8.64
N SER A 45 -9.06 -3.04 7.53
CA SER A 45 -7.72 -3.57 7.24
C SER A 45 -7.60 -3.88 5.75
N LEU A 46 -6.37 -3.82 5.21
CA LEU A 46 -6.13 -4.17 3.81
C LEU A 46 -6.50 -5.62 3.51
N GLN A 47 -6.25 -6.53 4.44
CA GLN A 47 -6.65 -7.93 4.29
C GLN A 47 -8.18 -8.06 4.11
N ALA A 48 -8.98 -7.30 4.85
CA ALA A 48 -10.44 -7.34 4.73
C ALA A 48 -10.92 -6.77 3.40
N PHE A 49 -10.18 -5.80 2.84
CA PHE A 49 -10.44 -5.28 1.51
C PHE A 49 -10.14 -6.34 0.43
N PHE A 50 -9.04 -7.06 0.54
CA PHE A 50 -8.73 -8.18 -0.36
C PHE A 50 -9.71 -9.34 -0.22
N ASP A 51 -10.15 -9.67 1.00
CA ASP A 51 -11.12 -10.75 1.28
C ASP A 51 -12.52 -10.44 0.69
N ASP A 52 -12.87 -9.15 0.55
CA ASP A 52 -14.10 -8.72 -0.15
C ASP A 52 -13.95 -8.75 -1.67
N SER A 53 -12.71 -8.70 -2.17
CA SER A 53 -12.43 -8.77 -3.60
C SER A 53 -12.72 -10.18 -4.16
N GLU A 54 -12.95 -10.25 -5.46
CA GLU A 54 -13.18 -11.52 -6.14
C GLU A 54 -11.89 -12.36 -6.33
N TRP A 55 -10.74 -11.82 -5.92
CA TRP A 55 -9.42 -12.44 -6.03
C TRP A 55 -8.88 -12.84 -4.65
N ASP A 56 -8.21 -13.99 -4.61
CA ASP A 56 -7.57 -14.50 -3.40
C ASP A 56 -6.16 -13.89 -3.30
N ILE A 57 -6.08 -12.66 -2.78
CA ILE A 57 -4.82 -11.93 -2.65
C ILE A 57 -4.24 -12.17 -1.25
N GLU A 58 -3.32 -13.14 -1.17
CA GLU A 58 -2.57 -13.44 0.06
C GLU A 58 -1.15 -12.84 0.04
N SER A 59 -0.66 -12.39 -1.12
CA SER A 59 0.70 -11.85 -1.28
C SER A 59 0.79 -10.84 -2.44
N GLU A 60 1.88 -10.06 -2.45
CA GLU A 60 2.17 -9.11 -3.55
C GLU A 60 2.28 -9.80 -4.91
N ASP A 61 2.75 -11.05 -4.95
CA ASP A 61 2.81 -11.88 -6.17
C ASP A 61 1.40 -12.19 -6.71
N ASP A 62 0.44 -12.47 -5.84
CA ASP A 62 -0.96 -12.66 -6.24
C ASP A 62 -1.55 -11.37 -6.78
N LEU A 63 -1.20 -10.23 -6.17
CA LEU A 63 -1.57 -8.89 -6.65
C LEU A 63 -1.03 -8.61 -8.06
N ASP A 64 0.19 -9.05 -8.39
CA ASP A 64 0.77 -8.91 -9.74
C ASP A 64 0.09 -9.84 -10.76
N ALA A 65 -0.40 -11.00 -10.31
CA ALA A 65 -1.19 -11.91 -11.12
C ALA A 65 -2.63 -11.40 -11.39
N VAL A 66 -3.13 -10.49 -10.55
CA VAL A 66 -4.45 -9.89 -10.72
C VAL A 66 -4.41 -8.83 -11.84
N PRO A 67 -5.41 -8.83 -12.75
CA PRO A 67 -5.51 -7.80 -13.77
C PRO A 67 -5.65 -6.41 -13.14
N THR A 68 -4.66 -5.57 -13.35
CA THR A 68 -4.61 -4.21 -12.76
C THR A 68 -5.84 -3.40 -13.12
N ASP A 69 -6.34 -3.45 -14.37
CA ASP A 69 -7.56 -2.74 -14.77
C ASP A 69 -8.81 -3.13 -13.95
N GLU A 70 -9.00 -4.43 -13.66
CA GLU A 70 -10.16 -4.90 -12.89
C GLU A 70 -9.98 -4.54 -11.40
N PHE A 71 -8.75 -4.63 -10.91
CA PHE A 71 -8.43 -4.27 -9.53
C PHE A 71 -8.53 -2.77 -9.28
N ASP A 72 -8.11 -1.95 -10.23
CA ASP A 72 -8.25 -0.49 -10.19
C ASP A 72 -9.73 -0.10 -10.17
N GLU A 73 -10.58 -0.75 -10.97
CA GLU A 73 -12.03 -0.53 -10.89
C GLU A 73 -12.59 -0.94 -9.52
N HIS A 74 -12.12 -2.04 -8.93
CA HIS A 74 -12.52 -2.44 -7.59
C HIS A 74 -12.09 -1.39 -6.53
N VAL A 75 -10.85 -0.88 -6.60
CA VAL A 75 -10.35 0.19 -5.73
C VAL A 75 -11.17 1.47 -5.92
N ALA A 76 -11.46 1.88 -7.15
CA ALA A 76 -12.27 3.05 -7.47
C ALA A 76 -13.68 3.02 -6.90
N ASN A 77 -14.26 1.82 -6.79
CA ASN A 77 -15.63 1.65 -6.28
C ASN A 77 -15.68 1.51 -4.75
N ASN A 78 -14.60 1.06 -4.11
CA ASN A 78 -14.56 0.73 -2.69
C ASN A 78 -13.75 1.71 -1.84
N THR A 79 -12.98 2.59 -2.48
CA THR A 79 -12.09 3.55 -1.83
C THR A 79 -12.29 4.95 -2.42
N ASP A 80 -11.71 5.95 -1.78
CA ASP A 80 -11.67 7.32 -2.31
C ASP A 80 -10.62 7.54 -3.43
N PHE A 81 -9.84 6.51 -3.79
CA PHE A 81 -8.79 6.57 -4.82
C PHE A 81 -9.31 6.08 -6.18
N GLY A 82 -8.73 6.58 -7.27
CA GLY A 82 -9.10 6.14 -8.62
C GLY A 82 -8.56 4.76 -9.00
N ASP A 83 -7.42 4.36 -8.43
CA ASP A 83 -6.66 3.19 -8.84
C ASP A 83 -5.77 2.70 -7.69
N TRP A 84 -5.30 1.46 -7.79
CA TRP A 84 -4.45 0.83 -6.76
C TRP A 84 -3.11 1.55 -6.58
N GLU A 85 -2.52 2.07 -7.66
CA GLU A 85 -1.28 2.83 -7.58
C GLU A 85 -1.45 4.11 -6.76
N GLU A 86 -2.55 4.82 -6.92
CA GLU A 86 -2.84 6.06 -6.20
C GLU A 86 -3.02 5.77 -4.69
N MET A 87 -3.74 4.69 -4.38
CA MET A 87 -3.91 4.20 -3.01
C MET A 87 -2.57 3.81 -2.36
N LYS A 88 -1.72 3.03 -3.07
CA LYS A 88 -0.37 2.67 -2.62
C LYS A 88 0.52 3.88 -2.39
N SER A 89 0.52 4.83 -3.33
CA SER A 89 1.33 6.05 -3.23
C SER A 89 0.96 6.84 -1.98
N ARG A 90 -0.33 7.02 -1.72
CA ARG A 90 -0.82 7.75 -0.55
C ARG A 90 -0.49 7.02 0.76
N ALA A 91 -0.67 5.71 0.80
CA ALA A 91 -0.34 4.88 1.97
C ALA A 91 1.16 4.87 2.26
N GLY A 92 2.00 4.72 1.22
CA GLY A 92 3.46 4.81 1.34
C GLY A 92 3.92 6.17 1.87
N ALA A 93 3.34 7.26 1.36
CA ALA A 93 3.64 8.61 1.85
C ALA A 93 3.25 8.81 3.33
N GLU A 94 2.08 8.31 3.74
CA GLU A 94 1.66 8.30 5.16
C GLU A 94 2.65 7.52 6.02
N TRP A 95 3.00 6.32 5.57
CA TRP A 95 3.89 5.41 6.30
C TRP A 95 5.27 6.03 6.48
N MET A 96 5.88 6.55 5.41
CA MET A 96 7.17 7.24 5.50
C MET A 96 7.10 8.46 6.41
N GLY A 97 6.03 9.25 6.31
CA GLY A 97 5.79 10.38 7.21
C GLY A 97 5.75 9.96 8.69
N ARG A 98 5.21 8.77 8.99
CA ARG A 98 5.19 8.19 10.34
C ARG A 98 6.56 7.68 10.78
N GLN A 99 7.31 7.03 9.88
CA GLN A 99 8.68 6.58 10.16
C GLN A 99 9.62 7.76 10.46
N LEU A 100 9.52 8.85 9.71
CA LEU A 100 10.35 10.04 9.88
C LEU A 100 10.00 10.86 11.14
N GLN A 101 8.73 10.82 11.58
CA GLN A 101 8.29 11.47 12.83
C GLN A 101 8.54 10.61 14.08
N GLY A 102 9.00 9.37 13.91
CA GLY A 102 9.24 8.38 14.97
C GLY A 102 10.63 8.39 15.60
N ASN A 103 11.32 9.53 15.68
CA ASN A 103 12.57 9.72 16.45
C ASN A 103 12.44 10.87 17.44
#